data_AF-A0ABD5ZMS2-F1
#
_entry.id   AF-A0ABD5ZMS2-F1
#
_cell.length_a   1.000
_cell.length_b   1.000
_cell.length_c   1.000
_cell.angle_alpha   90.00
_cell.angle_beta   90.00
_cell.angle_gamma   90.00
#
_symmetry.space_group_name_H-M   'P 1'
#
loop_
_entity.id
_entity.type
_entity.pdbx_description
1 polymer ?
#
loop_
_entity_poly.entity_id
_entity_poly.type
_entity_poly.pdbx_seq_one_letter_code
_entity_poly.pdbx_strand_id
1 'polypeptide(L)' 'MVSIPAEWTDEIAPSTLMVAGFLLFVFPEPATSALGAGLMLYGAAWWFYEWGRP' A
#
# COMPACT_ATOMS: atom_id res chain seq x y z
N MET A 1 -7.47 -4.45 23.56
CA MET A 1 -7.37 -4.20 22.10
C MET A 1 -6.38 -3.07 21.95
N VAL A 2 -5.21 -3.29 21.36
CA VAL A 2 -4.20 -2.24 21.17
C VAL A 2 -4.66 -1.36 20.02
N SER A 3 -4.88 -0.06 20.26
CA SER A 3 -5.14 0.93 19.22
C SER A 3 -3.81 1.45 18.69
N ILE A 4 -3.51 1.18 17.41
CA ILE A 4 -2.39 1.82 16.72
C ILE A 4 -2.82 3.27 16.42
N PRO A 5 -1.97 4.29 16.72
CA PRO A 5 -2.27 5.66 16.36
C PRO A 5 -2.41 5.81 14.84
N ALA A 6 -3.34 6.67 14.38
CA ALA A 6 -3.58 6.88 12.95
C ALA A 6 -2.32 7.37 12.21
N GLU A 7 -1.56 8.28 12.83
CA GLU A 7 -0.30 8.83 12.28
C GLU A 7 0.71 7.73 11.88
N TRP A 8 0.83 6.67 12.69
CA TRP A 8 1.75 5.56 12.42
C TRP A 8 1.28 4.71 11.25
N THR A 9 -0.04 4.61 11.09
CA THR A 9 -0.66 3.85 10.00
C THR A 9 -0.56 4.62 8.70
N ASP A 10 -0.83 5.92 8.72
CA ASP A 10 -0.75 6.80 7.55
C ASP A 10 0.69 6.91 7.00
N GLU A 11 1.69 6.76 7.85
CA GLU A 11 3.11 6.80 7.44
C GLU A 11 3.59 5.46 6.83
N ILE A 12 3.19 4.31 7.42
CA ILE A 12 3.75 3.00 7.06
C ILE A 12 2.86 2.22 6.06
N ALA A 13 1.53 2.39 6.12
CA ALA A 13 0.61 1.64 5.27
C ALA A 13 0.83 1.89 3.75
N PRO A 14 1.02 3.13 3.26
CA PRO A 14 1.12 3.39 1.83
C PRO A 14 2.33 2.67 1.20
N SER A 15 3.49 2.80 1.85
CA SER A 15 4.74 2.18 1.41
C SER A 15 4.69 0.65 1.53
N THR A 16 4.09 0.12 2.59
CA THR A 16 3.90 -1.32 2.77
C THR A 16 3.03 -1.93 1.66
N LEU A 17 1.94 -1.25 1.29
CA LEU A 17 1.05 -1.69 0.21
C LEU A 17 1.75 -1.67 -1.15
N MET A 18 2.58 -0.66 -1.42
CA MET A 18 3.41 -0.62 -2.62
C MET A 18 4.39 -1.78 -2.68
N VAL A 19 5.12 -2.07 -1.59
CA VAL A 19 6.10 -3.17 -1.54
C VAL A 19 5.41 -4.52 -1.69
N ALA A 20 4.33 -4.76 -0.96
CA ALA A 20 3.56 -6.00 -1.07
C ALA A 20 3.00 -6.17 -2.49
N GLY A 21 2.44 -5.11 -3.07
CA GLY A 21 1.94 -5.10 -4.43
C GLY A 21 3.02 -5.40 -5.47
N PHE A 22 4.21 -4.83 -5.29
CA PHE A 22 5.37 -5.08 -6.15
C PHE A 22 5.80 -6.56 -6.10
N LEU A 23 5.88 -7.16 -4.91
CA LEU A 23 6.24 -8.57 -4.77
C LEU A 23 5.22 -9.48 -5.46
N LEU A 24 3.92 -9.22 -5.29
CA LEU A 24 2.85 -9.99 -5.93
C LEU A 24 2.82 -9.81 -7.45
N PHE A 25 3.23 -8.65 -7.95
CA PHE A 25 3.37 -8.40 -9.38
C PHE A 25 4.57 -9.11 -10.00
N VAL A 26 5.72 -9.13 -9.31
CA VAL A 26 6.99 -9.68 -9.82
C VAL A 26 7.09 -11.21 -9.74
N PHE A 27 6.42 -11.86 -8.79
CA PHE A 27 6.39 -13.33 -8.66
C PHE A 27 5.00 -13.88 -9.04
N PRO A 28 4.69 -14.08 -10.34
CA PRO A 28 3.31 -14.11 -10.78
C PRO A 28 2.66 -15.50 -10.75
N GLU A 29 1.44 -15.52 -10.20
CA GLU A 29 0.30 -16.25 -10.76
C GLU A 29 -0.69 -15.19 -11.33
N PRO A 30 -1.44 -15.46 -12.43
CA PRO A 30 -2.17 -14.41 -13.18
C PRO A 30 -3.12 -13.55 -12.34
N ALA A 31 -3.84 -14.13 -11.39
CA ALA A 31 -4.75 -13.39 -10.51
C ALA A 31 -4.00 -12.55 -9.46
N THR A 32 -2.86 -13.07 -8.99
CA THR A 32 -2.05 -12.47 -7.93
C THR A 32 -1.29 -11.24 -8.45
N SER A 33 -0.93 -11.21 -9.73
CA SER A 33 -0.32 -10.02 -10.35
C SER A 33 -1.31 -8.86 -10.53
N ALA A 34 -2.58 -9.15 -10.83
CA ALA A 34 -3.62 -8.12 -10.91
C ALA A 34 -3.89 -7.49 -9.53
N LEU A 35 -3.94 -8.34 -8.48
CA LEU A 35 -3.96 -7.88 -7.08
C LEU A 35 -2.72 -7.03 -6.76
N GLY A 36 -1.53 -7.47 -7.17
CA GLY A 36 -0.29 -6.75 -6.96
C GLY A 36 -0.27 -5.35 -7.58
N ALA A 37 -0.70 -5.24 -8.84
CA ALA A 37 -0.88 -3.95 -9.51
C ALA A 37 -1.90 -3.05 -8.78
N GLY A 38 -3.02 -3.63 -8.33
CA GLY A 38 -4.02 -2.91 -7.54
C GLY A 38 -3.47 -2.38 -6.21
N LEU A 39 -2.69 -3.18 -5.49
CA LEU A 39 -2.05 -2.78 -4.23
C LEU A 39 -1.00 -1.68 -4.43
N MET A 40 -0.21 -1.76 -5.50
CA MET A 40 0.73 -0.68 -5.86
C MET A 40 0.00 0.63 -6.16
N LEU A 41 -1.07 0.57 -6.96
CA LEU A 41 -1.88 1.74 -7.29
C LEU A 41 -2.57 2.32 -6.05
N TYR A 42 -3.11 1.46 -5.18
CA TYR A 42 -3.78 1.89 -3.96
C TYR A 42 -2.78 2.52 -2.97
N GLY A 43 -1.62 1.92 -2.75
CA GLY A 43 -0.56 2.51 -1.95
C GLY A 43 -0.10 3.86 -2.49
N ALA A 44 0.02 4.01 -3.81
CA ALA A 44 0.36 5.28 -4.46
C ALA A 44 -0.74 6.34 -4.34
N ALA A 45 -2.01 5.96 -4.52
CA ALA A 45 -3.13 6.86 -4.33
C ALA A 45 -3.25 7.32 -2.87
N TRP A 46 -3.03 6.41 -1.92
CA TRP A 46 -2.94 6.72 -0.50
C TRP A 46 -1.78 7.69 -0.27
N TRP A 47 -0.54 7.34 -0.62
CA TRP A 47 0.60 8.23 -0.39
C TRP A 47 0.41 9.65 -0.99
N PHE A 48 -0.25 9.75 -2.15
CA PHE A 48 -0.61 11.03 -2.76
C PHE A 48 -1.71 11.77 -1.99
N TYR A 49 -2.71 11.07 -1.42
CA TYR A 49 -3.76 11.65 -0.59
C TYR A 49 -3.19 12.28 0.70
N GLU A 50 -2.16 11.67 1.27
CA GLU A 50 -1.48 12.13 2.49
C GLU A 50 -0.56 13.30 2.25
N TRP A 51 -0.27 13.61 0.98
CA TRP A 51 0.65 14.66 0.62
C TRP A 51 0.17 16.03 1.12
N GLY A 52 0.87 16.58 2.12
CA GLY A 52 0.55 17.87 2.71
C GLY A 52 -0.70 17.88 3.59
N ARG A 53 -1.20 16.71 4.02
CA ARG A 53 -2.16 16.67 5.13
C ARG A 53 -1.47 17.13 6.42
N PRO A 54 -2.16 17.95 7.23
CA PRO A 54 -1.61 18.52 8.46
C PRO A 54 -1.46 17.48 9.58
#